data_AF-A0A9Q3E0G8-F1
#
_entry.id   AF-A0A9Q3E0G8-F1
#
_cell.length_a   1.000
_cell.length_b   1.000
_cell.length_c   1.000
_cell.angle_alpha   90.00
_cell.angle_beta   90.00
_cell.angle_gamma   90.00
#
_symmetry.space_group_name_H-M   'P 1'
#
loop_
_entity.id
_entity.type
_entity.pdbx_description
1 polymer ?
#
loop_
_entity_poly.entity_id
_entity_poly.type
_entity_poly.pdbx_seq_one_letter_code
_entity_poly.pdbx_strand_id
1 'polypeptide(L)'
;MKEKLIELLFKYKNAFETDKEPLRAIIAHEVDIIINVQKPYPPLLRRPAYPASPRAREALEVHIKELMDLRVLRKVGHNEQVEVTTPVIITWHNGKSRMVGDLRPLNTYSIPDRY
;
A
#
# COMPACT_ATOMS: atom_id res chain seq x y z
N MET A 1 -24.26 16.69 -27.36
CA MET A 1 -23.03 16.80 -26.51
C MET A 1 -22.92 15.63 -25.54
N LYS A 2 -23.98 15.28 -24.80
CA LYS A 2 -24.06 14.13 -23.90
C LYS A 2 -23.83 12.77 -24.59
N GLU A 3 -24.40 12.56 -25.78
CA GLU A 3 -24.25 11.31 -26.54
C GLU A 3 -22.80 11.06 -26.96
N LYS A 4 -22.12 12.07 -27.51
CA LYS A 4 -20.68 11.98 -27.86
C LYS A 4 -19.80 11.66 -26.66
N LEU A 5 -20.13 12.20 -25.47
CA LEU A 5 -19.40 11.87 -24.25
C LEU A 5 -19.62 10.41 -23.85
N ILE A 6 -20.86 9.92 -23.90
CA ILE A 6 -21.17 8.52 -23.58
C ILE A 6 -20.46 7.57 -24.55
N GLU A 7 -20.46 7.87 -25.85
CA GLU A 7 -19.71 7.09 -26.85
C GLU A 7 -18.22 7.05 -26.54
N LEU A 8 -17.63 8.19 -26.13
CA LEU A 8 -16.22 8.26 -25.75
C LEU A 8 -15.92 7.41 -24.51
N LEU A 9 -16.76 7.52 -23.47
CA LEU A 9 -16.61 6.73 -22.24
C LEU A 9 -16.75 5.23 -22.51
N PHE A 10 -17.69 4.82 -23.35
CA PHE A 10 -17.84 3.42 -23.75
C PHE A 10 -16.66 2.92 -24.58
N LYS A 11 -16.17 3.73 -25.53
CA LYS A 11 -15.00 3.42 -26.35
C LYS A 11 -13.76 3.18 -25.49
N TYR A 12 -13.56 3.98 -24.45
CA TYR A 12 -12.42 3.90 -23.53
C TYR A 12 -12.78 3.25 -22.20
N LYS A 13 -13.82 2.40 -22.12
CA LYS A 13 -14.30 1.81 -20.86
C LYS A 13 -13.22 1.08 -20.04
N ASN A 14 -12.20 0.54 -20.72
CA ASN A 14 -11.09 -0.18 -20.08
C ASN A 14 -10.04 0.76 -19.44
N ALA A 15 -10.09 2.07 -19.75
CA ALA A 15 -9.25 3.08 -19.11
C ALA A 15 -9.80 3.51 -17.73
N PHE A 16 -11.02 3.08 -17.38
CA PHE A 16 -11.65 3.39 -16.11
C PHE A 16 -11.56 2.19 -15.16
N GLU A 17 -11.38 2.51 -13.88
CA GLU A 17 -11.49 1.55 -12.79
C GLU A 17 -12.93 1.01 -12.69
N THR A 18 -13.10 -0.26 -12.36
CA THR A 18 -14.42 -0.85 -12.09
C THR A 18 -14.40 -1.65 -10.81
N ASP A 19 -15.56 -1.80 -10.16
CA ASP A 19 -15.70 -2.57 -8.92
C ASP A 19 -15.17 -4.02 -9.02
N LYS A 20 -15.14 -4.57 -10.25
CA LYS A 20 -14.66 -5.93 -10.53
C LYS A 20 -13.16 -6.00 -10.80
N GLU A 21 -12.58 -4.92 -11.30
CA GLU A 21 -11.15 -4.84 -11.61
C GLU A 21 -10.63 -3.45 -11.20
N PRO A 22 -10.43 -3.24 -9.89
CA PRO A 22 -10.03 -1.95 -9.33
C PRO A 22 -8.57 -1.56 -9.65
N LEU A 23 -7.73 -2.54 -10.01
CA LEU A 23 -6.30 -2.33 -10.31
C LEU A 23 -5.96 -2.78 -11.74
N ARG A 24 -6.84 -2.53 -12.72
CA ARG A 24 -6.58 -2.89 -14.13
C ARG A 24 -5.24 -2.30 -14.60
N ALA A 25 -4.56 -3.08 -15.44
CA ALA A 25 -3.46 -2.66 -16.31
C ALA A 25 -2.10 -2.31 -15.66
N ILE A 26 -1.77 -2.83 -14.47
CA ILE A 26 -0.39 -2.72 -13.97
C ILE A 26 0.48 -3.81 -14.62
N ILE A 27 1.19 -3.44 -15.68
CA ILE A 27 2.25 -4.25 -16.30
C ILE A 27 3.57 -3.88 -15.60
N ALA A 28 4.40 -4.87 -15.23
CA ALA A 28 5.68 -4.67 -14.55
C ALA A 28 5.58 -3.89 -13.22
N HIS A 29 4.79 -4.42 -12.27
CA HIS A 29 4.58 -3.81 -10.94
C HIS A 29 5.76 -4.01 -9.97
N GLU A 30 6.78 -4.75 -10.37
CA GLU A 30 7.95 -5.03 -9.55
C GLU A 30 8.93 -3.86 -9.66
N VAL A 31 9.30 -3.30 -8.52
CA VAL A 31 10.27 -2.21 -8.41
C VAL A 31 11.35 -2.63 -7.42
N ASP A 32 12.59 -2.60 -7.88
CA ASP A 32 13.74 -2.81 -7.01
C ASP A 32 14.02 -1.55 -6.19
N ILE A 33 13.87 -1.66 -4.87
CA ILE A 33 14.23 -0.60 -3.94
C ILE A 33 15.64 -0.87 -3.42
N ILE A 34 16.59 -0.03 -3.79
CA ILE A 34 17.98 -0.12 -3.32
C ILE A 34 18.13 0.69 -2.03
N ILE A 35 18.70 0.06 -0.99
CA ILE A 35 19.04 0.72 0.27
C ILE A 35 20.56 0.82 0.45
N ASN A 36 21.02 1.86 1.13
CA ASN A 36 22.45 2.19 1.32
C ASN A 36 23.11 1.50 2.53
N VAL A 37 22.43 0.53 3.16
CA VAL A 37 22.92 -0.21 4.34
C VAL A 37 22.88 -1.71 4.09
N GLN A 38 23.80 -2.44 4.73
CA GLN A 38 23.88 -3.90 4.66
C GLN A 38 23.43 -4.55 5.98
N LYS A 39 23.28 -5.88 5.95
CA LYS A 39 22.93 -6.66 7.15
C LYS A 39 24.09 -6.67 8.15
N PRO A 40 23.81 -6.62 9.47
CA PRO A 40 22.48 -6.51 10.08
C PRO A 40 21.88 -5.12 9.90
N TYR A 41 20.61 -5.05 9.49
CA TYR A 41 19.94 -3.76 9.27
C TYR A 41 19.78 -2.96 10.57
N PRO A 42 19.85 -1.61 10.49
CA PRO A 42 19.66 -0.74 11.64
C PRO A 42 18.32 -1.01 12.36
N PRO A 43 18.25 -0.86 13.70
CA PRO A 43 17.00 -1.03 14.45
C PRO A 43 15.84 -0.19 13.93
N LEU A 44 16.13 0.95 13.31
CA LEU A 44 15.14 1.84 12.72
C LEU A 44 14.37 1.20 11.55
N LEU A 45 14.95 0.20 10.86
CA LEU A 45 14.27 -0.61 9.85
C LEU A 45 13.48 -1.78 10.45
N ARG A 46 13.54 -2.02 11.76
CA ARG A 46 12.85 -3.13 12.45
C ARG A 46 11.93 -2.62 13.56
N ARG A 47 11.12 -1.61 13.24
CA ARG A 47 10.25 -0.98 14.24
C ARG A 47 9.05 -1.87 14.54
N PRO A 48 8.69 -2.04 15.84
CA PRO A 48 7.46 -2.72 16.20
C PRO A 48 6.25 -1.89 15.79
N ALA A 49 5.10 -2.56 15.67
CA ALA A 49 3.83 -1.87 15.46
C ALA A 49 3.52 -0.94 16.65
N TYR A 50 2.94 0.21 16.36
CA TYR A 50 2.45 1.10 17.42
C TYR A 50 1.20 0.49 18.08
N PRO A 51 0.99 0.69 19.39
CA PRO A 51 -0.28 0.37 20.02
C PRO A 51 -1.42 1.12 19.34
N ALA A 52 -2.48 0.39 18.98
CA ALA A 52 -3.67 0.96 18.34
C ALA A 52 -4.87 0.88 19.29
N SER A 53 -5.68 1.94 19.32
CA SER A 53 -6.96 1.96 20.05
C SER A 53 -7.95 0.95 19.44
N PRO A 54 -8.98 0.50 20.19
CA PRO A 54 -9.97 -0.45 19.66
C PRO A 54 -10.57 -0.02 18.31
N ARG A 55 -11.01 1.25 18.23
CA ARG A 55 -11.53 1.85 17.00
C ARG A 55 -10.51 1.84 15.84
N ALA A 56 -9.22 2.04 16.13
CA ALA A 56 -8.18 1.99 15.11
C ALA A 56 -7.89 0.56 14.67
N ARG A 57 -7.97 -0.43 15.57
CA ARG A 57 -7.80 -1.86 15.23
C ARG A 57 -8.90 -2.35 14.30
N GLU A 58 -10.16 -2.04 14.63
CA GLU A 58 -11.31 -2.37 13.76
C GLU A 58 -11.14 -1.77 12.36
N ALA A 59 -10.73 -0.49 12.28
CA ALA A 59 -10.46 0.14 11.00
C ALA A 59 -9.29 -0.52 10.25
N LEU A 60 -8.20 -0.87 10.94
CA LEU A 60 -7.07 -1.58 10.34
C LEU A 60 -7.50 -2.94 9.76
N GLU A 61 -8.32 -3.70 10.48
CA GLU A 61 -8.79 -5.01 10.02
C GLU A 61 -9.61 -4.90 8.72
N VAL A 62 -10.47 -3.88 8.60
CA VAL A 62 -11.21 -3.60 7.36
C VAL A 62 -10.24 -3.28 6.22
N HIS A 63 -9.33 -2.32 6.41
CA HIS A 63 -8.37 -1.90 5.37
C HIS A 63 -7.44 -3.05 4.95
N ILE A 64 -6.94 -3.85 5.90
CA ILE A 64 -6.07 -5.00 5.61
C ILE A 64 -6.82 -6.03 4.79
N LYS A 65 -8.08 -6.34 5.16
CA LYS A 65 -8.91 -7.29 4.42
C LYS A 65 -9.14 -6.82 2.98
N GLU A 66 -9.55 -5.56 2.80
CA GLU A 66 -9.76 -4.99 1.47
C GLU A 66 -8.48 -5.08 0.61
N LEU A 67 -7.32 -4.69 1.16
CA LEU A 67 -6.06 -4.75 0.43
C LEU A 67 -5.57 -6.18 0.14
N MET A 68 -5.94 -7.16 0.98
CA MET A 68 -5.70 -8.57 0.70
C MET A 68 -6.59 -9.09 -0.42
N ASP A 69 -7.88 -8.72 -0.43
CA ASP A 69 -8.83 -9.08 -1.48
C ASP A 69 -8.40 -8.49 -2.84
N LEU A 70 -7.83 -7.27 -2.81
CA LEU A 70 -7.21 -6.59 -3.95
C LEU A 70 -5.84 -7.16 -4.37
N ARG A 71 -5.28 -8.12 -3.61
CA ARG A 71 -3.93 -8.68 -3.80
C ARG A 71 -2.81 -7.64 -3.74
N VAL A 72 -3.04 -6.51 -3.08
CA VAL A 72 -2.01 -5.49 -2.78
C VAL A 72 -1.18 -5.92 -1.58
N LEU A 73 -1.82 -6.54 -0.58
CA LEU A 73 -1.15 -7.13 0.56
C LEU A 73 -1.24 -8.65 0.51
N ARG A 74 -0.21 -9.31 1.04
CA ARG A 74 -0.21 -10.74 1.31
C ARG A 74 0.26 -11.01 2.73
N LYS A 75 -0.20 -12.13 3.28
CA LYS A 75 0.37 -12.65 4.53
C LYS A 75 1.77 -13.20 4.24
N VAL A 76 2.74 -12.81 5.07
CA VAL A 76 4.07 -13.41 5.06
C VAL A 76 3.99 -14.78 5.74
N GLY A 77 4.52 -15.81 5.09
CA GLY A 77 4.50 -17.19 5.58
C GLY A 77 5.32 -17.39 6.85
N HIS A 78 5.04 -18.45 7.61
CA HIS A 78 5.73 -18.75 8.87
C HIS A 78 7.25 -18.92 8.71
N ASN A 79 7.69 -19.41 7.54
CA ASN A 79 9.09 -19.66 7.23
C ASN A 79 9.77 -18.48 6.51
N GLU A 80 9.04 -17.41 6.19
CA GLU A 80 9.60 -16.24 5.52
C GLU A 80 10.16 -15.27 6.57
N GLN A 81 11.43 -14.89 6.40
CA GLN A 81 12.06 -13.93 7.29
C GLN A 81 11.68 -12.50 6.89
N VAL A 82 11.07 -11.75 7.82
CA VAL A 82 10.82 -10.32 7.65
C VAL A 82 12.02 -9.53 8.15
N GLU A 83 12.73 -8.88 7.24
CA GLU A 83 13.97 -8.17 7.58
C GLU A 83 13.75 -6.68 7.89
N VAL A 84 12.69 -6.12 7.32
CA VAL A 84 12.28 -4.71 7.43
C VAL A 84 10.82 -4.64 7.86
N THR A 85 10.54 -3.84 8.88
CA THR A 85 9.19 -3.56 9.37
C THR A 85 9.00 -2.06 9.57
N THR A 86 7.90 -1.55 9.01
CA THR A 86 7.45 -0.17 9.20
C THR A 86 6.07 -0.19 9.86
N PRO A 87 5.85 0.58 10.93
CA PRO A 87 4.56 0.60 11.59
C PRO A 87 3.52 1.31 10.71
N VAL A 88 2.27 0.95 10.93
CA VAL A 88 1.11 1.52 10.24
C VAL A 88 0.22 2.21 11.26
N ILE A 89 -0.39 3.31 10.87
CA ILE A 89 -1.34 4.08 11.68
C ILE A 89 -2.66 4.29 10.94
N ILE A 90 -3.72 4.58 11.69
CA ILE A 90 -4.99 5.06 11.15
C ILE A 90 -5.07 6.57 11.31
N THR A 91 -5.41 7.25 10.22
CA THR A 91 -5.79 8.67 10.22
C THR A 91 -7.27 8.80 9.88
N TRP A 92 -7.92 9.83 10.43
CA TRP A 92 -9.34 10.08 10.19
C TRP A 92 -9.53 11.40 9.47
N HIS A 93 -10.32 11.40 8.41
CA HIS A 93 -10.68 12.60 7.67
C HIS A 93 -12.15 12.52 7.25
N ASN A 94 -12.95 13.53 7.62
CA ASN A 94 -14.39 13.58 7.36
C ASN A 94 -15.14 12.30 7.75
N GLY A 95 -14.82 11.75 8.93
CA GLY A 95 -15.44 10.52 9.45
C GLY A 95 -14.94 9.22 8.81
N LYS A 96 -14.09 9.26 7.79
CA LYS A 96 -13.53 8.08 7.11
C LYS A 96 -12.11 7.80 7.61
N SER A 97 -11.78 6.53 7.81
CA SER A 97 -10.45 6.07 8.18
C SER A 97 -9.56 5.86 6.96
N ARG A 98 -8.26 6.06 7.12
CA ARG A 98 -7.22 5.74 6.14
C ARG A 98 -6.04 5.07 6.81
N MET A 99 -5.56 4.00 6.21
CA MET A 99 -4.34 3.30 6.63
C MET A 99 -3.09 3.98 6.07
N VAL A 100 -2.12 4.31 6.91
CA VAL A 100 -0.91 5.05 6.52
C VAL A 100 0.33 4.37 7.08
N GLY A 101 1.28 4.02 6.20
CA GLY A 101 2.58 3.48 6.60
C GLY A 101 3.57 4.57 6.99
N ASP A 102 4.26 4.40 8.11
CA ASP A 102 5.39 5.27 8.50
C ASP A 102 6.66 4.81 7.78
N LEU A 103 6.83 5.25 6.53
CA LEU A 103 7.96 4.88 5.66
C LEU A 103 9.18 5.79 5.83
N ARG A 104 9.17 6.76 6.76
CA ARG A 104 10.32 7.67 6.98
C ARG A 104 11.62 6.92 7.29
N PRO A 105 11.61 5.85 8.12
CA PRO A 105 12.77 4.98 8.28
C PRO A 105 13.30 4.42 6.96
N LEU A 106 12.44 3.82 6.15
CA LEU A 106 12.84 3.21 4.88
C LEU A 106 13.43 4.27 3.96
N ASN A 107 12.75 5.41 3.80
CA ASN A 107 13.20 6.53 2.97
C ASN A 107 14.55 7.11 3.39
N THR A 108 14.94 7.00 4.66
CA THR A 108 16.26 7.46 5.15
C THR A 108 17.40 6.62 4.56
N TYR A 109 17.13 5.34 4.26
CA TYR A 109 18.11 4.41 3.74
C TYR A 109 17.93 4.10 2.25
N SER A 110 16.78 4.40 1.67
CA SER A 110 16.54 4.26 0.24
C SER A 110 17.43 5.20 -0.56
N ILE A 111 18.12 4.66 -1.58
CA ILE A 111 18.86 5.46 -2.54
C ILE A 111 17.85 6.07 -3.51
N PRO A 112 17.80 7.41 -3.66
CA PRO A 112 16.91 8.04 -4.61
C PRO A 112 17.23 7.59 -6.03
N ASP A 113 16.22 7.07 -6.73
CA ASP A 113 16.28 6.84 -8.17
C ASP A 113 15.81 8.11 -8.90
N ARG A 114 16.47 8.44 -10.02
CA ARG A 114 16.09 9.57 -10.88
C ARG A 114 15.01 9.09 -11.85
N TYR A 115 13.78 8.99 -11.38
CA TYR A 115 12.60 8.99 -12.25
C TYR A 115 12.15 10.43 -12.53
#